data_AF-A0A383CGA9-F1
#
_entry.id   AF-A0A383CGA9-F1
#
_cell.length_a   1.000
_cell.length_b   1.000
_cell.length_c   1.000
_cell.angle_alpha   90.00
_cell.angle_beta   90.00
_cell.angle_gamma   90.00
#
_symmetry.space_group_name_H-M   'P 1'
#
loop_
_entity.id
_entity.type
_entity.pdbx_description
1 polymer ?
#
loop_
_entity_poly.entity_id
_entity_poly.type
_entity_poly.pdbx_seq_one_letter_code
_entity_poly.pdbx_strand_id
1 'polypeptide(L)'
;MDFINAIVLLLNYIFVPALSYGSQLALGAIFVSLIYGILRFAYFSAGDLMSFGTMFTILFTWYFQSIGISLGVLPTALLAIPFAIIISILFTLGMDKIVFSYYRIKKSPPVMLAMVSIG
;
A
#
# COMPACT_ATOMS: atom_id res chain seq x y z
N MET A 1 -15.81 33.78 10.03
CA MET A 1 -16.23 32.37 9.90
C MET A 1 -15.72 31.76 8.59
N ASP A 2 -15.84 32.45 7.46
CA ASP A 2 -15.42 31.91 6.15
C ASP A 2 -13.92 31.68 6.00
N PHE A 3 -13.07 32.55 6.57
CA PHE A 3 -11.61 32.39 6.49
C PHE A 3 -11.12 31.12 7.22
N ILE A 4 -11.70 30.82 8.39
CA ILE A 4 -11.40 29.59 9.15
C ILE A 4 -11.91 28.38 8.37
N ASN A 5 -13.09 28.47 7.77
CA ASN A 5 -13.65 27.38 6.97
C ASN A 5 -12.81 27.08 5.73
N ALA A 6 -12.27 28.12 5.07
CA ALA A 6 -11.35 27.99 3.94
C ALA A 6 -10.05 27.26 4.33
N ILE A 7 -9.50 27.56 5.52
CA ILE A 7 -8.34 26.85 6.06
C ILE A 7 -8.68 25.38 6.34
N VAL A 8 -9.84 25.10 6.93
CA VAL A 8 -10.29 23.72 7.21
C VAL A 8 -10.48 22.92 5.92
N LEU A 9 -11.04 23.53 4.87
CA LEU A 9 -11.16 22.93 3.53
C LEU A 9 -9.80 22.62 2.94
N LEU A 10 -8.87 23.59 2.96
CA LEU A 10 -7.52 23.41 2.46
C LEU A 10 -6.78 22.28 3.19
N LEU A 11 -6.92 22.18 4.52
CA LEU A 11 -6.31 21.12 5.29
C LEU A 11 -6.88 19.74 4.94
N ASN A 12 -8.21 19.61 4.82
CA ASN A 12 -8.87 18.33 4.56
C ASN A 12 -8.65 17.80 3.14
N TYR A 13 -8.66 18.68 2.14
CA TYR A 13 -8.63 18.25 0.73
C TYR A 13 -7.24 18.30 0.10
N ILE A 14 -6.30 19.08 0.65
CA ILE A 14 -4.96 19.25 0.07
C ILE A 14 -3.91 18.69 1.01
N PHE A 15 -3.76 19.24 2.22
CA PHE A 15 -2.62 18.89 3.08
C PHE A 15 -2.67 17.45 3.58
N VAL A 16 -3.80 17.02 4.15
CA VAL A 16 -3.92 15.67 4.71
C VAL A 16 -3.72 14.59 3.62
N PRO A 17 -4.39 14.68 2.44
CA PRO A 17 -4.14 13.73 1.36
C PRO A 17 -2.71 13.80 0.83
N ALA A 18 -2.16 15.00 0.57
CA ALA A 18 -0.80 15.14 0.03
C ALA A 18 0.26 14.58 0.98
N LEU A 19 0.13 14.83 2.28
CA LEU A 19 1.03 14.26 3.30
C LEU A 19 0.90 12.75 3.38
N SER A 20 -0.32 12.21 3.30
CA SER A 20 -0.55 10.77 3.36
C SER A 20 0.06 10.05 2.15
N TYR A 21 -0.21 10.54 0.93
CA TYR A 21 0.38 9.99 -0.30
C TYR A 21 1.91 10.18 -0.35
N GLY A 22 2.41 11.34 0.05
CA GLY A 22 3.86 11.61 0.10
C GLY A 22 4.57 10.68 1.10
N SER A 23 3.98 10.46 2.27
CA SER A 23 4.50 9.55 3.29
C SER A 23 4.53 8.11 2.79
N GLN A 24 3.51 7.69 2.03
CA GLN A 24 3.46 6.36 1.44
C GLN A 24 4.57 6.12 0.41
N LEU A 25 4.81 7.09 -0.47
CA LEU A 25 5.92 7.01 -1.43
C LEU A 25 7.29 7.04 -0.74
N ALA A 26 7.44 7.88 0.29
CA ALA A 26 8.66 7.97 1.09
C ALA A 26 8.96 6.66 1.83
N LEU A 27 7.95 6.05 2.45
CA LEU A 27 8.07 4.74 3.09
C LEU A 27 8.51 3.67 2.08
N GLY A 28 7.91 3.64 0.89
CA GLY A 28 8.33 2.75 -0.20
C GLY A 28 9.81 2.90 -0.55
N ALA A 29 10.28 4.14 -0.74
CA ALA A 29 11.69 4.42 -1.05
C ALA A 29 12.65 4.00 0.08
N ILE A 30 12.27 4.27 1.35
CA ILE A 30 13.06 3.86 2.52
C ILE A 30 13.19 2.34 2.57
N PHE A 31 12.10 1.60 2.39
CA PHE A 31 12.14 0.12 2.37
C PHE A 31 13.08 -0.43 1.31
N VAL A 32 13.01 0.11 0.09
CA VAL A 32 13.93 -0.30 -0.99
C VAL A 32 15.38 -0.05 -0.60
N SER A 33 15.69 1.13 -0.04
CA SER A 33 17.06 1.48 0.35
C SER A 33 17.60 0.59 1.48
N LEU A 34 16.76 0.24 2.47
CA LEU A 34 17.12 -0.62 3.59
C LEU A 34 17.36 -2.07 3.15
N ILE A 35 16.43 -2.63 2.37
CA ILE A 35 16.54 -4.00 1.85
C ILE A 35 17.77 -4.12 0.93
N TYR A 36 17.99 -3.12 0.07
CA TYR A 36 19.16 -3.10 -0.80
C TYR A 36 20.46 -2.95 0.00
N GLY A 37 20.47 -2.12 1.05
CA GLY A 37 21.63 -1.93 1.92
C GLY A 37 22.05 -3.19 2.68
N ILE A 38 21.08 -4.02 3.11
CA ILE A 38 21.35 -5.23 3.88
C ILE A 38 21.54 -6.45 2.97
N LEU A 39 20.57 -6.72 2.10
CA LEU A 39 20.48 -7.97 1.34
C LEU A 39 21.07 -7.85 -0.08
N ARG A 40 21.48 -6.64 -0.52
CA ARG A 40 21.85 -6.33 -1.92
C ARG A 40 20.79 -6.75 -2.94
N PHE A 41 19.54 -6.85 -2.49
CA PHE A 41 18.37 -7.17 -3.29
C PHE A 41 17.42 -5.97 -3.27
N ALA A 42 16.91 -5.55 -4.41
CA ALA A 42 16.01 -4.41 -4.49
C ALA A 42 14.58 -4.88 -4.72
N TYR A 43 13.78 -4.88 -3.64
CA TYR A 43 12.35 -5.20 -3.68
C TYR A 43 11.55 -3.93 -3.97
N PHE A 44 11.55 -3.48 -5.23
CA PHE A 44 10.92 -2.22 -5.66
C PHE A 44 9.39 -2.22 -5.55
N SER A 45 8.74 -3.38 -5.73
CA SER A 45 7.27 -3.51 -5.69
C SER A 45 6.67 -3.30 -4.29
N ALA A 46 7.48 -3.08 -3.24
CA ALA A 46 7.00 -2.85 -1.88
C ALA A 46 6.05 -1.66 -1.77
N GLY A 47 6.38 -0.55 -2.45
CA GLY A 47 5.56 0.66 -2.44
C GLY A 47 4.22 0.46 -3.15
N ASP A 48 4.23 -0.27 -4.27
CA ASP A 48 3.01 -0.60 -5.02
C ASP A 48 2.10 -1.54 -4.25
N LEU A 49 2.67 -2.49 -3.50
CA LEU A 49 1.90 -3.38 -2.62
C LEU A 49 1.21 -2.59 -1.49
N MET A 50 1.86 -1.56 -0.93
CA MET A 50 1.22 -0.66 0.04
C MET A 50 0.05 0.09 -0.58
N SER A 51 0.21 0.60 -1.81
CA SER A 51 -0.87 1.29 -2.56
C SER A 51 -2.04 0.38 -2.84
N PHE A 52 -1.76 -0.87 -3.20
CA PHE A 52 -2.77 -1.91 -3.39
C PHE A 52 -3.57 -2.18 -2.12
N GLY A 53 -2.90 -2.35 -0.97
CA GLY A 53 -3.57 -2.56 0.32
C GLY A 53 -4.48 -1.39 0.72
N THR A 54 -4.02 -0.15 0.53
CA THR A 54 -4.82 1.06 0.79
C THR A 54 -6.05 1.13 -0.12
N MET A 55 -5.89 0.81 -1.41
CA MET A 55 -7.01 0.79 -2.37
C MET A 55 -8.13 -0.15 -1.90
N PHE A 56 -7.81 -1.39 -1.54
CA PHE A 56 -8.83 -2.33 -1.05
C PHE A 56 -9.44 -1.87 0.27
N THR A 57 -8.65 -1.27 1.17
CA THR A 57 -9.16 -0.72 2.43
C THR A 57 -10.20 0.36 2.16
N ILE A 58 -9.94 1.29 1.23
CA ILE A 58 -10.90 2.35 0.87
C ILE A 58 -12.16 1.77 0.21
N LEU A 59 -12.00 0.80 -0.70
CA LEU A 59 -13.14 0.14 -1.35
C LEU A 59 -14.05 -0.57 -0.34
N PHE A 60 -13.46 -1.32 0.60
CA PHE A 60 -14.22 -1.97 1.66
C PHE A 60 -14.84 -0.96 2.63
N THR A 61 -14.15 0.15 2.89
CA THR A 61 -14.69 1.23 3.73
C THR A 61 -15.95 1.82 3.10
N TRP A 62 -15.92 2.10 1.79
CA TRP A 62 -17.09 2.58 1.04
C TRP A 62 -18.21 1.53 1.01
N TYR A 63 -17.86 0.25 0.83
CA TYR A 63 -18.82 -0.84 0.86
C TYR A 63 -19.51 -0.98 2.23
N PHE A 64 -18.76 -0.96 3.33
CA PHE A 64 -19.32 -1.02 4.67
C PHE A 64 -20.15 0.20 5.02
N GLN A 65 -19.75 1.38 4.56
CA GLN A 65 -20.55 2.60 4.68
C GLN A 65 -21.87 2.49 3.90
N SER A 66 -21.88 1.87 2.72
CA SER A 66 -23.11 1.65 1.94
C SER A 66 -24.11 0.70 2.62
N ILE A 67 -23.61 -0.25 3.44
CA ILE A 67 -24.41 -1.21 4.21
C ILE A 67 -24.90 -0.58 5.55
N GLY A 68 -24.44 0.62 5.89
CA GLY A 68 -24.81 1.31 7.13
C GLY A 68 -24.00 0.84 8.36
N ILE A 69 -22.93 0.07 8.16
CA ILE A 69 -22.02 -0.31 9.24
C ILE A 69 -21.14 0.90 9.53
N SER A 70 -21.51 1.68 10.55
CA SER A 70 -20.69 2.76 11.10
C SER A 70 -20.29 2.42 12.53
N LEU A 71 -19.01 2.60 12.84
CA LEU A 71 -18.45 2.30 14.16
C LEU A 71 -18.58 3.49 15.14
N GLY A 72 -19.60 4.35 14.93
CA GLY A 72 -19.76 5.59 15.67
C GLY A 72 -18.57 6.53 15.48
N VAL A 73 -17.78 6.73 16.55
CA VAL A 73 -16.62 7.65 16.58
C VAL A 73 -15.39 7.06 15.87
N LEU A 74 -15.34 5.74 15.67
CA LEU A 74 -14.18 5.06 15.08
C LEU A 74 -14.32 4.93 13.55
N PRO A 75 -13.24 5.16 12.77
CA PRO A 75 -13.25 4.96 11.33
C PRO A 75 -13.65 3.53 10.98
N THR A 76 -14.64 3.36 10.11
CA THR A 76 -15.02 2.06 9.54
C THR A 76 -13.87 1.39 8.79
N ALA A 77 -12.84 2.17 8.42
CA ALA A 77 -11.58 1.69 7.91
C ALA A 77 -10.90 0.66 8.85
N LEU A 78 -11.06 0.75 10.18
CA LEU A 78 -10.47 -0.25 11.09
C LEU A 78 -11.05 -1.66 10.87
N LEU A 79 -12.34 -1.75 10.55
CA LEU A 79 -12.98 -3.02 10.19
C LEU A 79 -12.59 -3.49 8.79
N ALA A 80 -12.27 -2.56 7.88
CA ALA A 80 -11.84 -2.87 6.52
C ALA A 80 -10.40 -3.41 6.44
N ILE A 81 -9.52 -3.00 7.37
CA ILE A 81 -8.11 -3.40 7.39
C ILE A 81 -7.92 -4.94 7.37
N PRO A 82 -8.56 -5.73 8.25
CA PRO A 82 -8.42 -7.20 8.21
C PRO A 82 -8.76 -7.81 6.85
N PHE A 83 -9.81 -7.34 6.18
CA PHE A 83 -10.19 -7.84 4.86
C PHE A 83 -9.17 -7.44 3.78
N ALA A 84 -8.69 -6.20 3.82
CA ALA A 84 -7.66 -5.73 2.90
C ALA A 84 -6.32 -6.46 3.09
N ILE A 85 -5.96 -6.81 4.32
CA ILE A 85 -4.77 -7.62 4.63
C ILE A 85 -4.90 -9.01 3.99
N ILE A 86 -6.04 -9.69 4.13
CA ILE A 86 -6.24 -11.01 3.54
C ILE A 86 -6.08 -10.97 2.02
N ILE A 87 -6.67 -9.98 1.35
CA ILE A 87 -6.52 -9.79 -0.10
C ILE A 87 -5.06 -9.52 -0.47
N SER A 88 -4.38 -8.66 0.29
CA SER A 88 -2.98 -8.32 0.04
C SER A 88 -2.05 -9.54 0.21
N ILE A 89 -2.32 -10.39 1.21
CA ILE A 89 -1.61 -11.67 1.41
C ILE A 89 -1.83 -12.59 0.22
N LEU A 90 -3.09 -12.79 -0.20
CA LEU A 90 -3.42 -13.64 -1.34
C LEU A 90 -2.77 -13.14 -2.63
N PHE A 91 -2.77 -11.84 -2.86
CA PHE A 91 -2.11 -11.21 -4.00
C PHE A 91 -0.59 -11.46 -3.99
N THR A 92 0.05 -11.25 -2.84
CA THR A 92 1.49 -11.46 -2.69
C THR A 92 1.88 -12.93 -2.88
N LEU A 93 1.10 -13.86 -2.33
CA LEU A 93 1.31 -15.31 -2.54
C LEU A 93 1.08 -15.72 -3.99
N GLY A 94 0.09 -15.12 -4.66
CA GLY A 94 -0.16 -15.32 -6.09
C GLY A 94 1.04 -14.88 -6.94
N MET A 95 1.58 -13.69 -6.67
CA MET A 95 2.76 -13.18 -7.36
C MET A 95 4.00 -14.01 -7.08
N ASP A 96 4.17 -14.51 -5.84
CA ASP A 96 5.26 -15.43 -5.52
C ASP A 96 5.22 -16.71 -6.34
N LYS A 97 4.02 -17.29 -6.48
CA LYS A 97 3.85 -18.57 -7.18
C LYS A 97 3.91 -18.44 -8.71
N ILE A 98 3.42 -17.34 -9.27
CA ILE A 98 3.36 -17.12 -10.73
C ILE A 98 4.69 -16.56 -11.24
N VAL A 99 5.21 -15.52 -10.61
CA VAL A 99 6.38 -14.79 -11.09
C VAL A 99 7.65 -15.37 -10.50
N PHE A 100 7.77 -15.40 -9.16
CA PHE A 100 9.03 -15.72 -8.50
C PHE A 100 9.39 -17.22 -8.51
N SER A 101 8.40 -18.12 -8.56
CA SER A 101 8.61 -19.58 -8.65
C SER A 101 9.49 -19.97 -9.84
N TYR A 102 9.25 -19.36 -11.02
CA TYR A 102 10.04 -19.61 -12.22
C TYR A 102 11.51 -19.22 -12.03
N TYR A 103 11.76 -18.04 -11.44
CA TYR A 103 13.12 -17.53 -11.24
C TYR A 103 13.89 -18.29 -10.14
N ARG A 104 13.19 -18.88 -9.15
CA ARG A 104 13.80 -19.77 -8.14
C ARG A 104 14.28 -21.08 -8.75
N ILE A 105 13.45 -21.72 -9.59
CA ILE A 105 13.81 -23.00 -10.24
C ILE A 105 15.04 -22.80 -11.14
N LYS A 106 15.12 -21.66 -11.82
CA LYS A 106 16.22 -21.32 -12.72
C LYS A 106 17.49 -20.79 -12.03
N LYS A 107 17.50 -20.65 -10.68
CA LYS A 107 18.59 -20.06 -9.87
C LYS A 107 19.13 -18.75 -10.45
N SER A 108 18.22 -17.85 -10.81
CA SER A 108 18.58 -16.61 -11.50
C SER A 108 19.41 -15.69 -10.59
N PRO A 109 20.41 -14.97 -11.14
CA PRO A 109 21.23 -14.07 -10.35
C PRO A 109 20.39 -12.96 -9.69
N PRO A 110 20.80 -12.44 -8.51
CA PRO A 110 20.03 -11.47 -7.73
C PRO A 110 19.62 -10.21 -8.51
N VAL A 111 20.43 -9.79 -9.48
CA VAL A 111 20.16 -8.64 -10.37
C VAL A 111 18.94 -8.89 -11.25
N MET A 112 18.76 -10.12 -11.74
CA MET A 112 17.61 -10.49 -12.57
C MET A 112 16.32 -10.52 -11.75
N LEU A 113 16.38 -10.99 -10.50
CA LEU A 113 15.26 -10.94 -9.56
C LEU A 113 14.89 -9.47 -9.20
N ALA A 114 15.88 -8.59 -9.06
CA ALA A 114 15.65 -7.17 -8.79
C ALA A 114 15.01 -6.44 -9.99
N MET A 115 15.42 -6.76 -11.22
CA MET A 115 14.78 -6.23 -12.43
C MET A 115 13.33 -6.70 -12.58
N VAL A 116 13.02 -7.93 -12.16
CA VAL A 116 11.65 -8.46 -12.16
C VAL A 116 10.76 -7.75 -11.15
N SER A 117 11.31 -7.21 -10.06
CA SER A 117 10.54 -6.41 -9.09
C SER A 117 10.28 -4.96 -9.51
N ILE A 118 10.85 -4.48 -10.63
CA ILE A 118 10.62 -3.13 -11.16
C ILE A 118 9.31 -3.05 -11.99
N GLY A 119 8.59 -4.17 -12.17
CA GLY A 119 7.29 -4.24 -12.84
C GLY A 119 6.59 -5.57 -12.61
#